data_AF-A0A382IR34-F1
#
_entry.id   AF-A0A382IR34-F1
#
_cell.length_a   1.000
_cell.length_b   1.000
_cell.length_c   1.000
_cell.angle_alpha   90.00
_cell.angle_beta   90.00
_cell.angle_gamma   90.00
#
_symmetry.space_group_name_H-M   'P 1'
#
loop_
_entity.id
_entity.type
_entity.pdbx_description
1 polymer ?
#
loop_
_entity_poly.entity_id
_entity_poly.type
_entity_poly.pdbx_seq_one_letter_code
_entity_poly.pdbx_strand_id
1 'polypeptide(L)'
;VDSTHNPFLRFPVATIGVMVVACVLSLFFSSVEVDSEMDDLLSGDQRNQESYEAARKILGETVPIVVSLDCGQVYSPSGIQLISRLTHALGTVSGATSTYTNVYSGLTNTYTMTNVNSLVTATLPVRKGFSLEWQNILPPNLDDQGLKELRRWSQEHPFARNILVSEDGKHTMIQANYIRPLDTPEEQARFQADISGALEPFRKEGHSARAIGLPLIEHEIRTSINEDIRRFVPVALVVLLVVLIVTFWSAPRLVAYVLANQIMGIVLLPTLYQLTGLHLNIFTILLFPLLSGVHLAMLTHVATAFQRAWLE
;
A
#
# COMPACT_ATOMS: atom_id res chain seq x y z
N VAL A 1 12.20 47.27 -27.54
CA VAL A 1 11.17 47.21 -26.49
C VAL A 1 11.75 47.90 -25.28
N ASP A 2 11.15 49.00 -24.86
CA ASP A 2 11.66 49.84 -23.76
C ASP A 2 11.69 49.03 -22.45
N SER A 3 12.88 48.77 -21.93
CA SER A 3 13.11 48.01 -20.69
C SER A 3 12.59 48.72 -19.43
N THR A 4 12.08 49.94 -19.59
CA THR A 4 11.57 50.83 -18.54
C THR A 4 10.21 50.44 -17.99
N HIS A 5 9.40 49.69 -18.75
CA HIS A 5 8.04 49.27 -18.35
C HIS A 5 7.98 47.89 -17.70
N ASN A 6 9.04 47.07 -17.80
CA ASN A 6 9.05 45.75 -17.19
C ASN A 6 9.66 45.82 -15.77
N PRO A 7 8.85 45.68 -14.71
CA PRO A 7 9.33 45.81 -13.32
C PRO A 7 10.41 44.77 -12.97
N PHE A 8 10.39 43.60 -13.61
CA PHE A 8 11.36 42.53 -13.37
C PHE A 8 12.76 42.84 -13.94
N LEU A 9 12.82 43.59 -15.05
CA LEU A 9 14.09 44.03 -15.64
C LEU A 9 14.62 45.31 -14.97
N ARG A 10 13.72 46.11 -14.40
CA ARG A 10 14.07 47.35 -13.68
C ARG A 10 14.63 47.09 -12.29
N PHE A 11 14.13 46.06 -11.60
CA PHE A 11 14.58 45.68 -10.25
C PHE A 11 14.96 44.18 -10.18
N PRO A 12 16.04 43.76 -10.87
CA PRO A 12 16.39 42.35 -10.97
C PRO A 12 16.80 41.75 -9.63
N VAL A 13 17.56 42.50 -8.80
CA VAL A 13 17.99 42.05 -7.47
C VAL A 13 16.81 41.86 -6.53
N ALA A 14 15.85 42.79 -6.55
CA ALA A 14 14.64 42.68 -5.71
C ALA A 14 13.78 41.48 -6.14
N THR A 15 13.63 41.26 -7.44
CA THR A 15 12.87 40.12 -7.98
C THR A 15 13.49 38.79 -7.56
N ILE A 16 14.81 38.63 -7.74
CA ILE A 16 15.53 37.43 -7.31
C ILE A 16 15.42 37.27 -5.79
N GLY A 17 15.57 38.35 -5.02
CA GLY A 17 15.43 38.33 -3.57
C GLY A 17 14.07 37.82 -3.10
N VAL A 18 12.97 38.31 -3.69
CA VAL A 18 11.61 37.84 -3.39
C VAL A 18 11.45 36.36 -3.70
N MET A 19 11.99 35.89 -4.82
CA MET A 19 11.87 34.50 -5.24
C MET A 19 12.68 33.54 -4.35
N VAL A 20 13.88 33.95 -3.93
CA VAL A 20 14.68 33.20 -2.95
C VAL A 20 13.95 33.13 -1.62
N VAL A 21 13.38 34.23 -1.14
CA VAL A 21 12.57 34.24 0.10
C VAL A 21 11.37 33.30 -0.04
N ALA A 22 10.66 33.32 -1.17
CA ALA A 22 9.55 32.41 -1.41
C ALA A 22 9.98 30.93 -1.39
N CYS A 23 11.13 30.58 -1.97
CA CYS A 23 11.70 29.23 -1.89
C CYS A 23 12.09 28.84 -0.47
N VAL A 24 12.71 29.74 0.29
CA VAL A 24 13.08 29.48 1.69
C VAL A 24 11.82 29.24 2.52
N LEU A 25 10.82 30.12 2.41
CA LEU A 25 9.53 29.92 3.08
C LEU A 25 8.91 28.59 2.66
N SER A 26 8.93 28.27 1.37
CA SER A 26 8.41 27.01 0.85
C SER A 26 9.07 25.79 1.50
N LEU A 27 10.40 25.75 1.58
CA LEU A 27 11.12 24.66 2.26
C LEU A 27 10.80 24.55 3.76
N PHE A 28 10.52 25.68 4.43
CA PHE A 28 10.16 25.69 5.86
C PHE A 28 8.72 25.27 6.13
N PHE A 29 7.78 25.63 5.26
CA PHE A 29 6.35 25.36 5.46
C PHE A 29 5.89 24.07 4.78
N SER A 30 6.66 23.56 3.81
CA SER A 30 6.26 22.41 3.02
C SER A 30 6.54 21.07 3.72
N SER A 31 5.62 20.60 4.57
CA SER A 31 5.46 19.16 4.82
C SER A 31 4.84 18.48 3.59
N VAL A 32 5.68 17.88 2.74
CA VAL A 32 5.20 16.97 1.70
C VAL A 32 5.17 15.57 2.27
N GLU A 33 3.98 15.12 2.65
CA GLU A 33 3.72 13.70 2.83
C GLU A 33 2.94 13.24 1.60
N VAL A 34 3.45 12.19 0.94
CA VAL A 34 2.71 11.51 -0.12
C VAL A 34 1.81 10.53 0.58
N ASP A 35 0.52 10.77 0.43
CA ASP A 35 -0.49 9.89 0.98
C ASP A 35 -0.70 8.71 0.02
N SER A 36 -0.61 7.51 0.60
CA SER A 36 -0.80 6.24 -0.09
C SER A 36 -1.97 5.45 0.47
N GLU A 37 -2.78 6.08 1.33
CA GLU A 37 -3.94 5.45 1.94
C GLU A 37 -4.95 4.99 0.89
N MET A 38 -5.61 3.86 1.16
CA MET A 38 -6.63 3.32 0.27
C MET A 38 -7.81 4.28 0.05
N ASP A 39 -8.11 5.15 1.02
CA ASP A 39 -9.19 6.13 0.89
C ASP A 39 -8.89 7.12 -0.25
N ASP A 40 -7.65 7.58 -0.35
CA ASP A 40 -7.16 8.41 -1.44
C ASP A 40 -7.15 7.69 -2.78
N LEU A 41 -6.82 6.39 -2.80
CA LEU A 41 -6.88 5.56 -4.00
C LEU A 41 -8.32 5.37 -4.51
N LEU A 42 -9.28 5.24 -3.60
CA LEU A 42 -10.69 5.01 -3.92
C LEU A 42 -11.48 6.31 -4.14
N SER A 43 -10.95 7.46 -3.74
CA SER A 43 -11.55 8.78 -3.95
C SER A 43 -11.86 9.10 -5.43
N GLY A 44 -11.20 8.43 -6.37
CA GLY A 44 -11.49 8.53 -7.81
C GLY A 44 -12.82 7.91 -8.23
N ASP A 45 -13.42 7.04 -7.41
CA ASP A 45 -14.72 6.39 -7.64
C ASP A 45 -15.56 6.39 -6.36
N GLN A 46 -16.45 7.37 -6.25
CA GLN A 46 -17.37 7.57 -5.13
C GLN A 46 -18.10 6.29 -4.70
N ARG A 47 -18.51 5.44 -5.65
CA ARG A 47 -19.27 4.22 -5.32
C ARG A 47 -18.42 3.19 -4.59
N ASN A 48 -17.15 3.08 -4.98
CA ASN A 48 -16.21 2.16 -4.32
C ASN A 48 -15.80 2.71 -2.96
N GLN A 49 -15.61 4.02 -2.84
CA GLN A 49 -15.32 4.68 -1.57
C GLN A 49 -16.46 4.46 -0.55
N GLU A 50 -17.72 4.70 -0.93
CA GLU A 50 -18.87 4.47 -0.04
C GLU A 50 -18.99 3.01 0.41
N SER A 51 -18.70 2.07 -0.50
CA SER A 51 -18.70 0.64 -0.19
C SER A 51 -17.58 0.28 0.80
N TYR A 52 -16.41 0.88 0.64
CA TYR A 52 -15.27 0.72 1.53
C TYR A 52 -15.54 1.29 2.92
N GLU A 53 -16.05 2.52 3.01
CA GLU A 53 -16.42 3.14 4.28
C GLU A 53 -17.49 2.32 5.03
N ALA A 54 -18.51 1.84 4.32
CA ALA A 54 -19.53 0.97 4.88
C ALA A 54 -18.93 -0.32 5.45
N ALA A 55 -18.01 -0.96 4.70
CA ALA A 55 -17.30 -2.14 5.16
C ALA A 55 -16.41 -1.85 6.39
N ARG A 56 -15.68 -0.74 6.39
CA ARG A 56 -14.85 -0.29 7.52
C ARG A 56 -15.69 -0.04 8.77
N LYS A 57 -16.87 0.59 8.64
CA LYS A 57 -17.81 0.78 9.75
C LYS A 57 -18.30 -0.53 10.37
N ILE A 58 -18.49 -1.57 9.55
CA ILE A 58 -18.95 -2.88 10.00
C ILE A 58 -17.80 -3.69 10.63
N LEU A 59 -16.63 -3.66 10.01
CA LEU A 59 -15.44 -4.40 10.45
C LEU A 59 -14.76 -3.74 11.66
N GLY A 60 -15.07 -2.48 11.96
CA GLY A 60 -14.51 -1.73 13.09
C GLY A 60 -13.01 -1.49 12.92
N GLU A 61 -12.27 -1.54 14.03
CA GLU A 61 -10.80 -1.37 14.05
C GLU A 61 -10.03 -2.65 13.64
N THR A 62 -10.71 -3.63 13.02
CA THR A 62 -10.04 -4.85 12.58
C THR A 62 -9.39 -4.65 11.22
N VAL A 63 -8.17 -5.14 11.11
CA VAL A 63 -7.36 -5.14 9.89
C VAL A 63 -7.40 -6.56 9.31
N PRO A 64 -8.23 -6.82 8.27
CA PRO A 64 -8.31 -8.13 7.66
C PRO A 64 -7.10 -8.38 6.76
N ILE A 65 -6.36 -9.45 7.05
CA ILE A 65 -5.31 -10.02 6.21
C ILE A 65 -5.76 -11.38 5.74
N VAL A 66 -5.62 -11.60 4.44
CA VAL A 66 -5.98 -12.84 3.78
C VAL A 66 -4.70 -13.53 3.34
N VAL A 67 -4.53 -14.79 3.72
CA VAL A 67 -3.36 -15.60 3.37
C VAL A 67 -3.82 -16.76 2.49
N SER A 68 -3.26 -16.82 1.29
CA SER A 68 -3.37 -17.97 0.40
C SER A 68 -2.24 -18.95 0.70
N LEU A 69 -2.58 -20.21 0.93
CA LEU A 69 -1.64 -21.30 1.17
C LEU A 69 -1.83 -22.40 0.13
N ASP A 70 -0.73 -22.83 -0.49
CA ASP A 70 -0.65 -24.06 -1.27
C ASP A 70 -0.29 -25.25 -0.37
N CYS A 71 -1.25 -26.16 -0.21
CA CYS A 71 -1.10 -27.37 0.58
C CYS A 71 -0.76 -28.60 -0.26
N GLY A 72 -0.77 -28.50 -1.61
CA GLY A 72 -0.76 -29.64 -2.52
C GLY A 72 -2.05 -30.48 -2.47
N GLN A 73 -2.43 -30.99 -1.29
CA GLN A 73 -3.73 -31.58 -1.01
C GLN A 73 -4.27 -31.13 0.35
N VAL A 74 -5.27 -30.26 0.33
CA VAL A 74 -5.94 -29.75 1.54
C VAL A 74 -6.60 -30.87 2.34
N TYR A 75 -7.27 -31.81 1.68
CA TYR A 75 -7.99 -32.92 2.32
C TYR A 75 -7.08 -34.12 2.65
N SER A 76 -6.01 -33.85 3.38
CA SER A 76 -5.07 -34.87 3.86
C SER A 76 -4.65 -34.54 5.28
N PRO A 77 -4.21 -35.53 6.10
CA PRO A 77 -3.73 -35.24 7.45
C PRO A 77 -2.58 -34.22 7.47
N SER A 78 -1.65 -34.32 6.51
CA SER A 78 -0.55 -33.35 6.37
C SER A 78 -1.04 -31.97 5.94
N GLY A 79 -2.01 -31.88 5.02
CA GLY A 79 -2.64 -30.64 4.61
C GLY A 79 -3.34 -29.93 5.77
N ILE A 80 -4.18 -30.64 6.51
CA ILE A 80 -4.86 -30.11 7.71
C ILE A 80 -3.85 -29.67 8.77
N GLN A 81 -2.80 -30.46 9.00
CA GLN A 81 -1.75 -30.09 9.94
C GLN A 81 -1.00 -28.83 9.50
N LEU A 82 -0.69 -28.70 8.20
CA LEU A 82 -0.06 -27.50 7.63
C LEU A 82 -0.94 -26.26 7.84
N ILE A 83 -2.24 -26.36 7.57
CA ILE A 83 -3.21 -25.29 7.81
C ILE A 83 -3.24 -24.93 9.29
N SER A 84 -3.30 -25.91 10.17
CA SER A 84 -3.29 -25.67 11.62
C SER A 84 -2.02 -24.99 12.11
N ARG A 85 -0.84 -25.39 11.60
CA ARG A 85 0.43 -24.75 11.95
C ARG A 85 0.45 -23.28 11.49
N LEU A 86 0.01 -23.02 10.27
CA LEU A 86 -0.01 -21.67 9.72
C LEU A 86 -1.04 -20.77 10.42
N THR A 87 -2.26 -21.28 10.65
CA THR A 87 -3.30 -20.59 11.43
C THR A 87 -2.77 -20.22 12.83
N HIS A 88 -2.07 -21.14 13.50
CA HIS A 88 -1.47 -20.84 14.80
C HIS A 88 -0.35 -19.80 14.70
N ALA A 89 0.55 -19.90 13.73
CA ALA A 89 1.62 -18.92 13.51
C ALA A 89 1.06 -17.51 13.30
N LEU A 90 0.03 -17.35 12.47
CA LEU A 90 -0.66 -16.07 12.26
C LEU A 90 -1.34 -15.56 13.55
N GLY A 91 -1.83 -16.48 14.39
CA GLY A 91 -2.40 -16.19 15.71
C GLY A 91 -1.39 -15.75 16.78
N THR A 92 -0.08 -15.87 16.52
CA THR A 92 0.99 -15.36 17.41
C THR A 92 1.46 -13.95 17.06
N VAL A 93 1.09 -13.45 15.88
CA VAL A 93 1.44 -12.09 15.45
C VAL A 93 0.68 -11.07 16.32
N SER A 94 1.37 -10.00 16.73
CA SER A 94 0.79 -8.97 17.59
C SER A 94 -0.48 -8.35 16.97
N GLY A 95 -1.53 -8.18 17.77
CA GLY A 95 -2.86 -7.78 17.32
C GLY A 95 -3.78 -8.96 16.98
N ALA A 96 -3.27 -10.20 16.93
CA ALA A 96 -4.12 -11.38 16.93
C ALA A 96 -4.68 -11.64 18.34
N THR A 97 -5.96 -12.01 18.40
CA THR A 97 -6.64 -12.47 19.60
C THR A 97 -6.65 -13.99 19.53
N SER A 98 -5.79 -14.61 20.31
CA SER A 98 -5.75 -16.06 20.49
C SER A 98 -6.18 -16.41 21.91
N THR A 99 -7.47 -16.19 22.23
CA THR A 99 -8.01 -16.64 23.52
C THR A 99 -8.47 -18.09 23.38
N TYR A 100 -7.58 -19.02 23.77
CA TYR A 100 -7.93 -20.42 23.97
C TYR A 100 -8.58 -20.56 25.35
N THR A 101 -9.90 -20.77 25.41
CA THR A 101 -10.52 -21.23 26.66
C THR A 101 -10.74 -22.74 26.56
N ASN A 102 -10.02 -23.50 27.39
CA ASN A 102 -10.21 -24.93 27.56
C ASN A 102 -11.66 -25.22 27.98
N VAL A 103 -12.36 -26.03 27.20
CA VAL A 103 -13.70 -26.53 27.56
C VAL A 103 -13.53 -27.86 28.29
N TYR A 104 -13.55 -27.82 29.62
CA TYR A 104 -14.04 -28.97 30.37
C TYR A 104 -15.57 -28.90 30.37
N SER A 105 -16.20 -29.94 29.85
CA SER A 105 -17.66 -30.13 29.88
C SER A 105 -18.16 -30.01 31.32
N GLY A 106 -18.98 -28.99 31.61
CA GLY A 106 -19.67 -28.92 32.90
C GLY A 106 -20.43 -27.63 33.17
N LEU A 107 -19.78 -26.46 33.19
CA LEU A 107 -20.38 -25.29 33.86
C LEU A 107 -20.09 -23.91 33.24
N THR A 108 -19.46 -23.80 32.07
CA THR A 108 -19.25 -22.49 31.42
C THR A 108 -19.13 -22.65 29.91
N ASN A 109 -20.15 -22.21 29.17
CA ASN A 109 -20.09 -22.09 27.71
C ASN A 109 -19.11 -20.98 27.36
N THR A 110 -17.84 -21.31 27.15
CA THR A 110 -16.83 -20.34 26.72
C THR A 110 -16.31 -20.73 25.35
N TYR A 111 -16.48 -19.84 24.38
CA TYR A 111 -16.14 -20.04 22.98
C TYR A 111 -14.65 -19.73 22.75
N THR A 112 -13.95 -20.60 22.01
CA THR A 112 -12.63 -20.26 21.48
C THR A 112 -12.83 -19.26 20.35
N MET A 113 -12.61 -17.98 20.63
CA MET A 113 -12.67 -16.92 19.64
C MET A 113 -11.24 -16.59 19.24
N THR A 114 -10.77 -17.22 18.17
CA THR A 114 -9.60 -16.72 17.45
C THR A 114 -10.07 -15.77 16.36
N ASN A 115 -9.37 -14.67 16.16
CA ASN A 115 -9.59 -13.79 15.02
C ASN A 115 -8.90 -14.28 13.74
N VAL A 116 -8.34 -15.51 13.76
CA VAL A 116 -7.76 -16.21 12.60
C VAL A 116 -8.69 -17.34 12.14
N ASN A 117 -9.49 -17.05 11.12
CA ASN A 117 -10.44 -17.96 10.50
C ASN A 117 -9.77 -18.77 9.39
N SER A 118 -9.96 -20.07 9.41
CA SER A 118 -9.42 -21.04 8.45
C SER A 118 -10.32 -22.27 8.41
N LEU A 119 -10.05 -23.19 7.50
CA LEU A 119 -10.78 -24.47 7.44
C LEU A 119 -10.78 -25.23 8.79
N VAL A 120 -9.71 -25.09 9.59
CA VAL A 120 -9.56 -25.81 10.87
C VAL A 120 -10.17 -25.08 12.07
N THR A 121 -10.47 -23.78 11.95
CA THR A 121 -11.12 -22.98 13.00
C THR A 121 -12.57 -22.65 12.69
N ALA A 122 -13.03 -23.00 11.48
CA ALA A 122 -14.40 -22.75 11.05
C ALA A 122 -15.40 -23.60 11.85
N THR A 123 -16.47 -22.94 12.31
CA THR A 123 -17.56 -23.55 13.07
C THR A 123 -18.89 -23.34 12.38
N LEU A 124 -19.82 -24.26 12.63
CA LEU A 124 -21.20 -24.18 12.17
C LEU A 124 -22.16 -24.12 13.35
N PRO A 125 -23.17 -23.26 13.29
CA PRO A 125 -24.27 -23.31 14.23
C PRO A 125 -25.16 -24.52 13.90
N VAL A 126 -25.16 -25.51 14.80
CA VAL A 126 -26.01 -26.70 14.71
C VAL A 126 -27.09 -26.61 15.78
N ARG A 127 -28.36 -26.70 15.37
CA ARG A 127 -29.47 -26.71 16.32
C ARG A 127 -29.55 -28.05 17.02
N LYS A 128 -29.56 -28.03 18.36
CA LYS A 128 -29.73 -29.23 19.18
C LYS A 128 -30.86 -29.01 20.17
N GLY A 129 -32.05 -29.48 19.80
CA GLY A 129 -33.29 -29.19 20.54
C GLY A 129 -33.67 -27.70 20.44
N PHE A 130 -33.70 -27.01 21.59
CA PHE A 130 -34.01 -25.58 21.71
C PHE A 130 -32.78 -24.68 21.81
N SER A 131 -31.56 -25.23 21.83
CA SER A 131 -30.31 -24.46 21.84
C SER A 131 -29.59 -24.53 20.49
N LEU A 132 -28.71 -23.55 20.27
CA LEU A 132 -27.75 -23.50 19.17
C LEU A 132 -26.39 -23.91 19.74
N GLU A 133 -25.77 -24.95 19.19
CA GLU A 133 -24.41 -25.36 19.53
C GLU A 133 -23.47 -25.05 18.36
N TRP A 134 -22.32 -24.44 18.63
CA TRP A 134 -21.28 -24.21 17.62
C TRP A 134 -20.40 -25.44 17.52
N GLN A 135 -20.43 -26.13 16.38
CA GLN A 135 -19.63 -27.33 16.13
C GLN A 135 -18.52 -27.03 15.13
N ASN A 136 -17.31 -27.53 15.39
CA ASN A 136 -16.22 -27.44 14.44
C ASN A 136 -16.56 -28.20 13.15
N ILE A 137 -16.23 -27.61 12.02
CA ILE A 137 -16.35 -28.26 10.70
C ILE A 137 -15.32 -29.37 10.55
N LEU A 138 -14.15 -29.22 11.19
CA LEU A 138 -13.13 -30.24 11.20
C LEU A 138 -13.63 -31.45 12.02
N PRO A 139 -13.69 -32.66 11.42
CA PRO A 139 -14.13 -33.85 12.14
C PRO A 139 -13.13 -34.18 13.26
N PRO A 140 -13.59 -34.74 14.39
CA PRO A 140 -12.73 -35.09 15.52
C PRO A 140 -11.69 -36.17 15.15
N ASN A 141 -12.03 -37.05 14.20
CA ASN A 141 -11.12 -38.03 13.62
C ASN A 141 -10.80 -37.65 12.18
N LEU A 142 -9.51 -37.56 11.85
CA LEU A 142 -9.02 -37.30 10.49
C LEU A 142 -8.83 -38.60 9.69
N ASP A 143 -9.81 -39.50 9.78
CA ASP A 143 -9.86 -40.71 8.98
C ASP A 143 -10.40 -40.44 7.57
N ASP A 144 -10.34 -41.46 6.68
CA ASP A 144 -10.77 -41.32 5.29
C ASP A 144 -12.24 -40.88 5.16
N GLN A 145 -13.09 -41.26 6.13
CA GLN A 145 -14.50 -40.87 6.12
C GLN A 145 -14.67 -39.41 6.53
N GLY A 146 -14.02 -38.98 7.61
CA GLY A 146 -14.03 -37.59 8.07
C GLY A 146 -13.46 -36.64 7.01
N LEU A 147 -12.37 -37.01 6.34
CA LEU A 147 -11.80 -36.20 5.26
C LEU A 147 -12.73 -36.11 4.03
N LYS A 148 -13.46 -37.19 3.71
CA LYS A 148 -14.48 -37.16 2.65
C LYS A 148 -15.65 -36.26 3.02
N GLU A 149 -16.10 -36.29 4.28
CA GLU A 149 -17.18 -35.42 4.76
C GLU A 149 -16.76 -33.95 4.76
N LEU A 150 -15.55 -33.63 5.20
CA LEU A 150 -14.96 -32.29 5.14
C LEU A 150 -14.84 -31.79 3.69
N ARG A 151 -14.39 -32.66 2.77
CA ARG A 151 -14.31 -32.34 1.34
C ARG A 151 -15.68 -32.04 0.77
N ARG A 152 -16.66 -32.91 1.02
CA ARG A 152 -18.03 -32.71 0.56
C ARG A 152 -18.58 -31.38 1.06
N TRP A 153 -18.46 -31.11 2.35
CA TRP A 153 -18.95 -29.87 2.94
C TRP A 153 -18.28 -28.64 2.32
N SER A 154 -16.95 -28.62 2.26
CA SER A 154 -16.22 -27.44 1.75
C SER A 154 -16.41 -27.18 0.26
N GLN A 155 -16.72 -28.21 -0.54
CA GLN A 155 -16.93 -28.08 -1.99
C GLN A 155 -18.40 -27.85 -2.36
N GLU A 156 -19.36 -28.28 -1.54
CA GLU A 156 -20.79 -28.14 -1.84
C GLU A 156 -21.43 -26.95 -1.14
N HIS A 157 -20.92 -26.53 0.04
CA HIS A 157 -21.54 -25.46 0.81
C HIS A 157 -21.25 -24.07 0.21
N PRO A 158 -22.27 -23.22 -0.03
CA PRO A 158 -22.09 -21.90 -0.66
C PRO A 158 -21.12 -20.94 0.05
N PHE A 159 -20.86 -21.14 1.35
CA PHE A 159 -19.97 -20.29 2.16
C PHE A 159 -18.53 -20.80 2.23
N ALA A 160 -18.26 -21.99 1.67
CA ALA A 160 -16.95 -22.62 1.69
C ALA A 160 -16.39 -22.82 0.29
N ARG A 161 -17.25 -23.21 -0.67
CA ARG A 161 -16.87 -23.47 -2.05
C ARG A 161 -16.26 -22.23 -2.68
N ASN A 162 -15.03 -22.34 -3.18
CA ASN A 162 -14.28 -21.25 -3.83
C ASN A 162 -14.05 -20.01 -2.93
N ILE A 163 -14.26 -20.13 -1.62
CA ILE A 163 -13.99 -19.08 -0.63
C ILE A 163 -12.89 -19.57 0.31
N LEU A 164 -13.11 -20.72 0.97
CA LEU A 164 -12.15 -21.28 1.92
C LEU A 164 -11.16 -22.22 1.25
N VAL A 165 -11.62 -23.00 0.28
CA VAL A 165 -10.80 -23.99 -0.44
C VAL A 165 -11.04 -23.84 -1.93
N SER A 166 -9.98 -23.95 -2.73
CA SER A 166 -10.08 -23.97 -4.19
C SER A 166 -10.83 -25.19 -4.69
N GLU A 167 -11.42 -25.09 -5.89
CA GLU A 167 -12.14 -26.20 -6.54
C GLU A 167 -11.27 -27.45 -6.73
N ASP A 168 -9.97 -27.27 -6.98
CA ASP A 168 -9.00 -28.37 -7.12
C ASP A 168 -8.54 -28.97 -5.79
N GLY A 169 -8.92 -28.39 -4.65
CA GLY A 169 -8.58 -28.85 -3.31
C GLY A 169 -7.09 -28.73 -2.96
N LYS A 170 -6.33 -27.92 -3.68
CA LYS A 170 -4.88 -27.73 -3.45
C LYS A 170 -4.57 -26.48 -2.64
N HIS A 171 -5.39 -25.43 -2.80
CA HIS A 171 -5.20 -24.15 -2.15
C HIS A 171 -6.29 -23.90 -1.11
N THR A 172 -5.90 -23.20 -0.05
CA THR A 172 -6.82 -22.76 0.99
C THR A 172 -6.57 -21.30 1.34
N MET A 173 -7.60 -20.65 1.86
CA MET A 173 -7.55 -19.28 2.33
C MET A 173 -7.64 -19.26 3.86
N ILE A 174 -6.80 -18.45 4.49
CA ILE A 174 -6.81 -18.17 5.92
C ILE A 174 -7.02 -16.67 6.09
N GLN A 175 -8.04 -16.26 6.84
CA GLN A 175 -8.34 -14.87 7.13
C GLN A 175 -7.94 -14.56 8.57
N ALA A 176 -6.98 -13.66 8.77
CA ALA A 176 -6.54 -13.17 10.07
C ALA A 176 -6.98 -11.71 10.23
N ASN A 177 -7.76 -11.40 11.27
CA ASN A 177 -8.25 -10.04 11.52
C ASN A 177 -7.50 -9.43 12.71
N TYR A 178 -6.56 -8.51 12.47
CA TYR A 178 -5.71 -7.94 13.53
C TYR A 178 -6.33 -6.70 14.15
N ILE A 179 -6.23 -6.52 15.47
CA ILE A 179 -6.63 -5.28 16.16
C ILE A 179 -5.34 -4.52 16.49
N ARG A 180 -4.97 -3.59 15.61
CA ARG A 180 -3.73 -2.80 15.74
C ARG A 180 -3.85 -1.50 14.92
N PRO A 181 -3.39 -0.35 15.45
CA PRO A 181 -3.24 0.86 14.64
C PRO A 181 -2.13 0.67 13.61
N LEU A 182 -2.43 0.96 12.35
CA LEU A 182 -1.50 0.86 11.21
C LEU A 182 -1.54 2.15 10.39
N ASP A 183 -1.68 3.28 11.09
CA ASP A 183 -1.86 4.60 10.50
C ASP A 183 -0.52 5.16 10.01
N THR A 184 0.60 4.73 10.61
CA THR A 184 1.92 5.21 10.20
C THR A 184 2.65 4.24 9.26
N PRO A 185 3.46 4.77 8.32
CA PRO A 185 4.30 3.96 7.43
C PRO A 185 5.24 3.00 8.18
N GLU A 186 5.76 3.42 9.33
CA GLU A 186 6.63 2.60 10.16
C GLU A 186 5.88 1.42 10.80
N GLU A 187 4.64 1.64 11.24
CA GLU A 187 3.77 0.58 11.77
C GLU A 187 3.40 -0.42 10.68
N GLN A 188 3.03 0.05 9.48
CA GLN A 188 2.76 -0.79 8.31
C GLN A 188 3.99 -1.63 7.93
N ALA A 189 5.18 -1.02 7.94
CA ALA A 189 6.43 -1.73 7.66
C ALA A 189 6.76 -2.81 8.67
N ARG A 190 6.60 -2.50 9.96
CA ARG A 190 6.78 -3.49 11.02
C ARG A 190 5.75 -4.61 10.92
N PHE A 191 4.50 -4.28 10.62
CA PHE A 191 3.45 -5.28 10.45
C PHE A 191 3.69 -6.20 9.25
N GLN A 192 4.13 -5.66 8.10
CA GLN A 192 4.53 -6.49 6.96
C GLN A 192 5.70 -7.42 7.32
N ALA A 193 6.68 -6.94 8.09
CA ALA A 193 7.80 -7.76 8.56
C ALA A 193 7.31 -8.88 9.51
N ASP A 194 6.40 -8.58 10.44
CA ASP A 194 5.81 -9.55 11.36
C ASP A 194 5.06 -10.66 10.61
N ILE A 195 4.20 -10.28 9.64
CA ILE A 195 3.47 -11.23 8.80
C ILE A 195 4.43 -12.05 7.93
N SER A 196 5.38 -11.40 7.26
CA SER A 196 6.36 -12.10 6.42
C SER A 196 7.19 -13.08 7.24
N GLY A 197 7.60 -12.70 8.45
CA GLY A 197 8.31 -13.57 9.40
C GLY A 197 7.48 -14.78 9.81
N ALA A 198 6.17 -14.63 10.00
CA ALA A 198 5.28 -15.76 10.29
C ALA A 198 5.09 -16.71 9.10
N LEU A 199 5.15 -16.20 7.86
CA LEU A 199 4.99 -17.00 6.63
C LEU A 199 6.30 -17.66 6.14
N GLU A 200 7.45 -17.06 6.47
CA GLU A 200 8.76 -17.47 5.95
C GLU A 200 9.15 -18.94 6.23
N PRO A 201 8.88 -19.53 7.41
CA PRO A 201 9.17 -20.94 7.66
C PRO A 201 8.46 -21.86 6.65
N PHE A 202 7.21 -21.57 6.34
CA PHE A 202 6.41 -22.36 5.39
C PHE A 202 6.91 -22.20 3.95
N ARG A 203 7.38 -20.99 3.59
CA ARG A 203 8.01 -20.75 2.28
C ARG A 203 9.30 -21.54 2.11
N LYS A 204 10.12 -21.60 3.16
CA LYS A 204 11.37 -22.40 3.19
C LYS A 204 11.13 -23.91 3.13
N GLU A 205 10.00 -24.37 3.68
CA GLU A 205 9.53 -25.75 3.53
C GLU A 205 9.04 -26.08 2.09
N GLY A 206 8.99 -25.09 1.19
CA GLY A 206 8.59 -25.25 -0.21
C GLY A 206 7.11 -24.95 -0.47
N HIS A 207 6.37 -24.44 0.51
CA HIS A 207 4.96 -24.09 0.34
C HIS A 207 4.79 -22.64 -0.12
N SER A 208 3.87 -22.40 -1.07
CA SER A 208 3.49 -21.02 -1.44
C SER A 208 2.52 -20.46 -0.39
N ALA A 209 3.02 -19.63 0.53
CA ALA A 209 2.21 -18.86 1.48
C ALA A 209 2.30 -17.35 1.17
N ARG A 210 1.20 -16.75 0.70
CA ARG A 210 1.13 -15.34 0.28
C ARG A 210 0.03 -14.60 1.03
N ALA A 211 0.39 -13.51 1.69
CA ALA A 211 -0.56 -12.62 2.34
C ALA A 211 -0.97 -11.47 1.41
N ILE A 212 -2.21 -11.05 1.51
CA ILE A 212 -2.75 -9.84 0.91
C ILE A 212 -3.61 -9.12 1.95
N GLY A 213 -3.52 -7.80 1.95
CA GLY A 213 -4.31 -6.93 2.80
C GLY A 213 -3.98 -5.48 2.52
N LEU A 214 -4.93 -4.59 2.79
CA LEU A 214 -4.79 -3.17 2.47
C LEU A 214 -3.49 -2.54 3.00
N PRO A 215 -3.13 -2.65 4.30
CA PRO A 215 -1.89 -2.04 4.79
C PRO A 215 -0.62 -2.66 4.20
N LEU A 216 -0.69 -3.91 3.71
CA LEU A 216 0.45 -4.53 3.02
C LEU A 216 0.60 -3.96 1.60
N ILE A 217 -0.53 -3.76 0.91
CA ILE A 217 -0.57 -3.17 -0.43
C ILE A 217 -0.12 -1.71 -0.38
N GLU A 218 -0.63 -0.92 0.58
CA GLU A 218 -0.23 0.49 0.76
C GLU A 218 1.28 0.62 0.96
N HIS A 219 1.86 -0.21 1.84
CA HIS A 219 3.29 -0.22 2.02
C HIS A 219 4.06 -0.69 0.78
N GLU A 220 3.60 -1.74 0.08
CA GLU A 220 4.24 -2.20 -1.17
C GLU A 220 4.23 -1.11 -2.26
N ILE A 221 3.13 -0.37 -2.40
CA ILE A 221 3.04 0.78 -3.30
C ILE A 221 4.02 1.87 -2.88
N ARG A 222 4.04 2.24 -1.59
CA ARG A 222 4.91 3.30 -1.07
C ARG A 222 6.39 2.97 -1.23
N THR A 223 6.79 1.73 -0.97
CA THR A 223 8.18 1.27 -1.17
C THR A 223 8.56 1.25 -2.63
N SER A 224 7.68 0.72 -3.51
CA SER A 224 7.91 0.70 -4.95
C SER A 224 8.10 2.12 -5.52
N ILE A 225 7.22 3.06 -5.15
CA ILE A 225 7.35 4.46 -5.56
C ILE A 225 8.67 5.07 -5.07
N ASN A 226 9.06 4.82 -3.82
CA ASN A 226 10.31 5.34 -3.27
C ASN A 226 11.55 4.76 -3.97
N GLU A 227 11.54 3.47 -4.28
CA GLU A 227 12.61 2.83 -5.05
C GLU A 227 12.70 3.39 -6.46
N ASP A 228 11.56 3.58 -7.12
CA ASP A 228 11.48 4.18 -8.45
C ASP A 228 11.99 5.62 -8.44
N ILE A 229 11.60 6.45 -7.46
CA ILE A 229 12.12 7.82 -7.31
C ILE A 229 13.64 7.79 -7.14
N ARG A 230 14.17 6.94 -6.25
CA ARG A 230 15.61 6.83 -5.99
C ARG A 230 16.40 6.35 -7.21
N ARG A 231 15.79 5.55 -8.08
CA ARG A 231 16.45 5.01 -9.27
C ARG A 231 16.30 5.91 -10.49
N PHE A 232 15.09 6.36 -10.80
CA PHE A 232 14.79 7.06 -12.04
C PHE A 232 15.09 8.55 -11.98
N VAL A 233 14.87 9.23 -10.85
CA VAL A 233 15.10 10.69 -10.76
C VAL A 233 16.57 11.05 -11.01
N PRO A 234 17.57 10.37 -10.40
CA PRO A 234 18.98 10.69 -10.68
C PRO A 234 19.35 10.43 -12.15
N VAL A 235 18.85 9.35 -12.75
CA VAL A 235 19.11 9.04 -14.16
C VAL A 235 18.51 10.12 -15.07
N ALA A 236 17.27 10.53 -14.81
CA ALA A 236 16.61 11.60 -15.55
C ALA A 236 17.36 12.93 -15.41
N LEU A 237 17.87 13.26 -14.22
CA LEU A 237 18.68 14.46 -13.98
C LEU A 237 20.00 14.43 -14.75
N VAL A 238 20.68 13.29 -14.81
CA VAL A 238 21.91 13.13 -15.59
C VAL A 238 21.63 13.31 -17.08
N VAL A 239 20.59 12.66 -17.60
CA VAL A 239 20.19 12.81 -19.01
C VAL A 239 19.84 14.27 -19.32
N LEU A 240 19.05 14.91 -18.45
CA LEU A 240 18.70 16.33 -18.57
C LEU A 240 19.95 17.22 -18.62
N LEU A 241 20.88 17.01 -17.69
CA LEU A 241 22.12 17.78 -17.61
C LEU A 241 22.95 17.63 -18.89
N VAL A 242 23.10 16.41 -19.39
CA VAL A 242 23.82 16.13 -20.64
C VAL A 242 23.17 16.86 -21.82
N VAL A 243 21.85 16.76 -21.97
CA VAL A 243 21.11 17.44 -23.04
C VAL A 243 21.28 18.96 -22.96
N LEU A 244 21.16 19.54 -21.76
CA LEU A 244 21.33 20.98 -21.57
C LEU A 244 22.76 21.44 -21.88
N ILE A 245 23.78 20.70 -21.43
CA ILE A 245 25.18 21.01 -21.71
C ILE A 245 25.46 20.95 -23.21
N VAL A 246 24.98 19.92 -23.91
CA VAL A 246 25.16 19.80 -25.36
C VAL A 246 24.44 20.92 -26.11
N THR A 247 23.22 21.26 -25.71
CA THR A 247 22.40 22.29 -26.37
C THR A 247 22.99 23.69 -26.19
N PHE A 248 23.42 24.02 -24.96
CA PHE A 248 23.94 25.34 -24.60
C PHE A 248 25.45 25.34 -24.39
N TRP A 249 26.18 24.48 -25.12
CA TRP A 249 27.64 24.33 -24.98
C TRP A 249 28.37 25.66 -25.15
N SER A 250 27.89 26.53 -26.03
CA SER A 250 28.48 27.86 -26.29
C SER A 250 28.15 28.91 -25.22
N ALA A 251 27.20 28.63 -24.32
CA ALA A 251 26.67 29.59 -23.36
C ALA A 251 26.34 28.90 -22.01
N PRO A 252 27.35 28.48 -21.23
CA PRO A 252 27.14 27.72 -19.98
C PRO A 252 26.33 28.49 -18.91
N ARG A 253 26.29 29.82 -18.99
CA ARG A 253 25.44 30.65 -18.12
C ARG A 253 23.94 30.37 -18.31
N LEU A 254 23.51 29.99 -19.52
CA LEU A 254 22.13 29.62 -19.81
C LEU A 254 21.76 28.28 -19.16
N VAL A 255 22.71 27.33 -19.08
CA VAL A 255 22.50 26.07 -18.35
C VAL A 255 22.21 26.37 -16.87
N ALA A 256 23.01 27.21 -16.24
CA ALA A 256 22.79 27.62 -14.85
C ALA A 256 21.44 28.34 -14.66
N TYR A 257 21.06 29.21 -15.61
CA TYR A 257 19.76 29.89 -15.60
C TYR A 257 18.59 28.91 -15.66
N VAL A 258 18.61 27.95 -16.59
CA VAL A 258 17.54 26.96 -16.76
C VAL A 258 17.44 26.07 -15.52
N LEU A 259 18.57 25.56 -15.01
CA LEU A 259 18.59 24.71 -13.82
C LEU A 259 18.10 25.46 -12.57
N ALA A 260 18.54 26.70 -12.36
CA ALA A 260 18.11 27.49 -11.21
C ALA A 260 16.59 27.74 -11.23
N ASN A 261 16.03 28.12 -12.39
CA ASN A 261 14.58 28.32 -12.52
C ASN A 261 13.82 27.00 -12.38
N GLN A 262 14.35 25.89 -12.90
CA GLN A 262 13.70 24.58 -12.76
C GLN A 262 13.63 24.14 -11.31
N ILE A 263 14.74 24.23 -10.57
CA ILE A 263 14.79 23.90 -9.14
C ILE A 263 13.81 24.79 -8.37
N MET A 264 13.80 26.08 -8.67
CA MET A 264 12.90 27.03 -8.03
C MET A 264 11.43 26.68 -8.26
N GLY A 265 11.06 26.29 -9.49
CA GLY A 265 9.71 25.82 -9.80
C GLY A 265 9.34 24.56 -9.01
N ILE A 266 10.25 23.58 -8.93
CA ILE A 266 10.05 22.35 -8.17
C ILE A 266 9.88 22.64 -6.67
N VAL A 267 10.70 23.53 -6.11
CA VAL A 267 10.63 23.91 -4.69
C VAL A 267 9.31 24.61 -4.38
N LEU A 268 8.83 25.50 -5.24
CA LEU A 268 7.59 26.27 -4.98
C LEU A 268 6.30 25.46 -5.18
N LEU A 269 6.35 24.38 -5.98
CA LEU A 269 5.18 23.55 -6.29
C LEU A 269 4.48 23.02 -5.03
N PRO A 270 5.15 22.34 -4.09
CA PRO A 270 4.53 21.88 -2.85
C PRO A 270 3.75 22.94 -2.07
N THR A 271 4.30 24.15 -1.96
CA THR A 271 3.61 25.25 -1.26
C THR A 271 2.37 25.70 -2.00
N LEU A 272 2.37 25.67 -3.33
CA LEU A 272 1.17 25.92 -4.11
C LEU A 272 0.07 24.91 -3.77
N TYR A 273 0.41 23.62 -3.71
CA TYR A 273 -0.53 22.55 -3.35
C TYR A 273 -1.12 22.76 -1.95
N GLN A 274 -0.27 23.06 -0.96
CA GLN A 274 -0.72 23.35 0.40
C GLN A 274 -1.65 24.58 0.48
N LEU A 275 -1.32 25.66 -0.23
CA LEU A 275 -2.16 26.87 -0.26
C LEU A 275 -3.54 26.62 -0.88
N THR A 276 -3.61 25.69 -1.85
CA THR A 276 -4.88 25.28 -2.46
C THR A 276 -5.67 24.26 -1.63
N GLY A 277 -5.10 23.77 -0.52
CA GLY A 277 -5.70 22.70 0.30
C GLY A 277 -5.76 21.33 -0.40
N LEU A 278 -4.96 21.15 -1.47
CA LEU A 278 -4.88 19.90 -2.20
C LEU A 278 -3.83 18.99 -1.56
N HIS A 279 -4.20 17.74 -1.29
CA HIS A 279 -3.29 16.72 -0.78
C HIS A 279 -2.57 16.02 -1.94
N LEU A 280 -1.30 15.66 -1.73
CA LEU A 280 -0.51 14.93 -2.71
C LEU A 280 -0.72 13.44 -2.55
N ASN A 281 -1.66 12.92 -3.32
CA ASN A 281 -1.92 11.49 -3.44
C ASN A 281 -1.16 10.86 -4.63
N ILE A 282 -1.25 9.53 -4.75
CA ILE A 282 -0.59 8.75 -5.81
C ILE A 282 -1.02 9.17 -7.23
N PHE A 283 -2.20 9.76 -7.41
CA PHE A 283 -2.64 10.25 -8.73
C PHE A 283 -2.07 11.64 -9.07
N THR A 284 -2.08 12.54 -8.10
CA THR A 284 -1.62 13.93 -8.27
C THR A 284 -0.11 14.06 -8.29
N ILE A 285 0.63 13.12 -7.68
CA ILE A 285 2.10 13.10 -7.76
C ILE A 285 2.60 12.99 -9.21
N LEU A 286 1.81 12.38 -10.12
CA LEU A 286 2.13 12.31 -11.56
C LEU A 286 2.07 13.68 -12.26
N LEU A 287 1.42 14.68 -11.67
CA LEU A 287 1.43 16.05 -12.19
C LEU A 287 2.80 16.71 -12.03
N PHE A 288 3.60 16.32 -11.04
CA PHE A 288 4.95 16.86 -10.84
C PHE A 288 5.85 16.66 -12.06
N PRO A 289 6.08 15.44 -12.56
CA PRO A 289 6.91 15.24 -13.74
C PRO A 289 6.31 15.90 -14.99
N LEU A 290 4.98 15.93 -15.13
CA LEU A 290 4.31 16.60 -16.25
C LEU A 290 4.56 18.12 -16.26
N LEU A 291 4.25 18.79 -15.14
CA LEU A 291 4.45 20.23 -14.99
C LEU A 291 5.94 20.61 -15.07
N SER A 292 6.81 19.78 -14.49
CA SER A 292 8.27 19.94 -14.56
C SER A 292 8.75 19.90 -16.01
N GLY A 293 8.25 18.95 -16.83
CA GLY A 293 8.60 18.83 -18.25
C GLY A 293 8.11 20.01 -19.08
N VAL A 294 6.86 20.47 -18.88
CA VAL A 294 6.31 21.65 -19.57
C VAL A 294 7.08 22.91 -19.19
N HIS A 295 7.35 23.11 -17.90
CA HIS A 295 8.11 24.26 -17.41
C HIS A 295 9.53 24.28 -17.99
N LEU A 296 10.20 23.13 -18.00
CA LEU A 296 11.51 22.98 -18.60
C LEU A 296 11.50 23.31 -20.09
N ALA A 297 10.52 22.80 -20.85
CA ALA A 297 10.39 23.11 -22.28
C ALA A 297 10.27 24.63 -22.52
N MET A 298 9.44 25.33 -21.74
CA MET A 298 9.32 26.78 -21.82
C MET A 298 10.64 27.50 -21.49
N LEU A 299 11.35 27.06 -20.45
CA LEU A 299 12.68 27.60 -20.10
C LEU A 299 13.69 27.39 -21.22
N THR A 300 13.70 26.22 -21.86
CA THR A 300 14.61 25.95 -22.99
C THR A 300 14.30 26.81 -24.21
N HIS A 301 13.03 27.07 -24.53
CA HIS A 301 12.65 27.98 -25.60
C HIS A 301 13.13 29.42 -25.33
N VAL A 302 12.93 29.92 -24.11
CA VAL A 302 13.40 31.23 -23.69
C VAL A 302 14.93 31.31 -23.74
N ALA A 303 15.64 30.31 -23.20
CA ALA A 303 17.09 30.26 -23.23
C ALA A 303 17.65 30.21 -24.66
N THR A 304 17.00 29.47 -25.56
CA THR A 304 17.39 29.41 -26.98
C THR A 304 17.21 30.76 -27.67
N ALA A 305 16.14 31.50 -27.35
CA ALA A 305 15.93 32.85 -27.88
C ALA A 305 17.04 33.81 -27.41
N PHE A 306 17.42 33.75 -26.13
CA PHE A 306 18.55 34.52 -25.61
C PHE A 306 19.88 34.13 -26.24
N GLN A 307 20.14 32.85 -26.45
CA GLN A 307 21.36 32.38 -27.10
C GLN A 307 21.50 32.95 -28.52
N ARG A 308 20.41 32.97 -29.30
CA ARG A 308 20.41 33.58 -30.65
C ARG A 308 20.70 35.07 -30.59
N ALA A 309 20.01 35.80 -29.71
CA ALA A 309 20.20 37.24 -29.56
C ALA A 309 21.59 37.63 -29.03
N TRP A 310 22.31 36.72 -28.36
CA TRP A 310 23.68 36.95 -27.87
C TRP A 310 24.78 36.60 -28.87
N LEU A 311 24.48 35.74 -29.84
CA LEU A 311 25.41 35.28 -30.87
C LEU A 311 25.32 36.11 -32.17
N GLU A 312 24.24 36.89 -32.34
CA GLU A 312 24.15 38.02 -33.28
C GLU A 312 24.85 39.27 -32.74
#